data_AF-A0A3D0P489-F1
#
_entry.id   AF-A0A3D0P489-F1
#
_cell.length_a   1.000
_cell.length_b   1.000
_cell.length_c   1.000
_cell.angle_alpha   90.00
_cell.angle_beta   90.00
_cell.angle_gamma   90.00
#
_symmetry.space_group_name_H-M   'P 1'
#
loop_
_entity.id
_entity.type
_entity.pdbx_description
1 polymer ?
#
loop_
_entity_poly.entity_id
_entity_poly.type
_entity_poly.pdbx_seq_one_letter_code
_entity_poly.pdbx_strand_id
1 'polypeptide(L)'
;MSIGQSINWKKMLLARVIGNVVATHKNQRYEGSRIMLCRQITPEGEDMDYTCLALDSVDSGEGDIVIIAQEGWSASTAATGKPGAAIDSAIVGVVDRVDLNPE
;
A
#
# COMPACT_ATOMS: atom_id res chain seq x y z
N MET A 1 14.69 -20.72 -25.30
CA MET A 1 13.39 -20.08 -25.01
C MET A 1 13.54 -19.37 -23.68
N SER A 2 13.76 -18.06 -23.71
CA SER A 2 14.07 -17.27 -22.51
C SER A 2 12.82 -17.23 -21.63
N ILE A 3 12.94 -17.72 -20.39
CA ILE A 3 11.91 -17.58 -19.36
C ILE A 3 12.03 -16.13 -18.85
N GLY A 4 11.62 -15.19 -19.69
CA GLY A 4 11.66 -13.77 -19.41
C GLY A 4 10.47 -13.36 -18.55
N GLN A 5 10.62 -13.46 -17.24
CA GLN A 5 9.87 -12.67 -16.27
C GLN A 5 10.79 -12.45 -15.07
N SER A 6 11.54 -11.34 -15.07
CA SER A 6 12.11 -10.82 -13.83
C SER A 6 10.93 -10.38 -12.98
N ILE A 7 10.50 -11.24 -12.05
CA ILE A 7 9.54 -10.87 -11.01
C ILE A 7 10.32 -9.98 -10.05
N ASN A 8 10.43 -8.69 -10.38
CA ASN A 8 10.91 -7.70 -9.44
C ASN A 8 9.81 -7.53 -8.38
N TRP A 9 9.93 -8.23 -7.26
CA TRP A 9 9.13 -7.97 -6.07
C TRP A 9 9.53 -6.58 -5.55
N LYS A 10 8.90 -5.52 -6.06
CA LYS A 10 9.04 -4.21 -5.46
C LYS A 10 8.37 -4.30 -4.08
N LYS A 11 9.19 -4.38 -3.03
CA LYS A 11 8.74 -4.44 -1.63
C LYS A 11 7.90 -3.24 -1.21
N MET A 12 7.99 -2.14 -1.98
CA MET A 12 7.28 -0.90 -1.77
C MET A 12 6.69 -0.40 -3.08
N LEU A 13 5.49 0.16 -3.02
CA LEU A 13 4.69 0.61 -4.16
C LEU A 13 4.23 2.04 -3.95
N LEU A 14 4.32 2.86 -5.00
CA LEU A 14 3.72 4.20 -5.05
C LEU A 14 2.27 4.07 -5.51
N ALA A 15 1.33 4.59 -4.73
CA ALA A 15 -0.10 4.50 -5.04
C ALA A 15 -0.83 5.79 -4.70
N ARG A 16 -2.03 5.94 -5.26
CA ARG A 16 -3.03 6.90 -4.83
C ARG A 16 -4.13 6.18 -4.06
N VAL A 17 -4.56 6.76 -2.95
CA VAL A 17 -5.75 6.30 -2.23
C VAL A 17 -6.99 6.73 -3.02
N ILE A 18 -7.83 5.78 -3.41
CA ILE A 18 -9.02 6.01 -4.24
C ILE A 18 -10.33 5.73 -3.49
N GLY A 19 -10.25 5.33 -2.23
CA GLY A 19 -11.42 5.08 -1.39
C GLY A 19 -11.08 4.39 -0.07
N ASN A 20 -12.09 4.24 0.78
CA ASN A 20 -12.04 3.43 1.99
C ASN A 20 -12.93 2.18 1.87
N VAL A 21 -12.55 1.11 2.58
CA VAL A 21 -13.32 -0.12 2.69
C VAL A 21 -13.75 -0.33 4.13
N VAL A 22 -15.05 -0.56 4.33
CA VAL A 22 -15.63 -0.86 5.63
C VAL A 22 -16.05 -2.32 5.69
N ALA A 23 -15.56 -3.04 6.70
CA ALA A 23 -15.97 -4.41 6.98
C ALA A 23 -16.42 -4.52 8.44
N THR A 24 -17.70 -4.87 8.66
CA THR A 24 -18.28 -5.05 10.00
C THR A 24 -17.78 -6.33 10.67
N HIS A 25 -17.48 -7.36 9.88
CA HIS A 25 -16.89 -8.61 10.32
C HIS A 25 -15.51 -8.75 9.68
N LYS A 26 -14.46 -8.66 10.50
CA LYS A 26 -13.06 -8.75 10.08
C LYS A 26 -12.23 -9.38 11.18
N ASN A 27 -11.00 -9.78 10.87
CA ASN A 27 -10.09 -10.29 11.87
C ASN A 27 -9.91 -9.26 12.99
N GLN A 28 -9.98 -9.69 14.25
CA GLN A 28 -9.84 -8.82 15.42
C GLN A 28 -8.52 -8.03 15.41
N ARG A 29 -7.48 -8.56 14.74
CA ARG A 29 -6.20 -7.86 14.54
C ARG A 29 -6.31 -6.56 13.73
N TYR A 30 -7.41 -6.34 13.01
CA TYR A 30 -7.66 -5.13 12.20
C TYR A 30 -8.65 -4.17 12.87
N GLU A 31 -9.02 -4.44 14.12
CA GLU A 31 -9.81 -3.50 14.92
C GLU A 31 -9.05 -2.19 15.10
N GLY A 32 -9.71 -1.06 14.87
CA GLY A 32 -9.11 0.27 14.91
C GLY A 32 -8.32 0.66 13.66
N SER A 33 -7.90 -0.29 12.81
CA SER A 33 -7.25 0.01 11.53
C SER A 33 -8.26 0.39 10.46
N ARG A 34 -7.92 1.40 9.64
CA ARG A 34 -8.64 1.71 8.40
C ARG A 34 -8.12 0.83 7.26
N ILE A 35 -9.03 0.36 6.42
CA ILE A 35 -8.71 -0.39 5.20
C ILE A 35 -8.92 0.57 4.03
N MET A 36 -7.88 0.80 3.25
CA MET A 36 -7.89 1.76 2.14
C MET A 36 -7.81 1.01 0.81
N LEU A 37 -8.59 1.45 -0.18
CA LEU A 37 -8.45 1.01 -1.56
C LEU A 37 -7.45 1.93 -2.26
N CYS A 38 -6.39 1.34 -2.77
CA CYS A 38 -5.29 2.07 -3.39
C CYS A 38 -5.09 1.61 -4.83
N ARG A 39 -4.76 2.54 -5.72
CA ARG A 39 -4.36 2.26 -7.09
C ARG A 39 -2.90 2.62 -7.27
N GLN A 40 -2.10 1.72 -7.83
CA GLN A 40 -0.71 2.01 -8.17
C GLN A 40 -0.64 3.16 -9.17
N ILE A 41 0.34 4.04 -8.98
CA ILE A 41 0.61 5.13 -9.92
C ILE A 41 2.06 5.08 -10.41
N THR A 42 2.32 5.67 -11.57
CA THR A 42 3.68 5.94 -12.02
C THR A 42 4.30 7.08 -11.20
N PRO A 43 5.64 7.24 -11.22
CA PRO A 43 6.28 8.38 -10.54
C PRO A 43 5.81 9.75 -11.05
N GLU A 44 5.28 9.82 -12.28
CA GLU A 44 4.70 11.00 -12.90
C GLU A 44 3.24 11.27 -12.43
N GLY A 45 2.64 10.34 -11.68
CA GLY A 45 1.30 10.48 -11.12
C GLY A 45 0.18 9.85 -11.94
N GLU A 46 0.51 9.13 -13.01
CA GLU A 46 -0.48 8.46 -13.87
C GLU A 46 -0.97 7.15 -13.24
N ASP A 47 -2.27 6.89 -13.36
CA ASP A 47 -2.92 5.69 -12.85
C ASP A 47 -2.43 4.43 -13.59
N MET A 48 -2.12 3.37 -12.84
CA MET A 48 -1.84 2.03 -13.38
C MET A 48 -3.00 1.07 -13.10
N ASP A 49 -3.02 -0.08 -13.77
CA ASP A 49 -4.12 -1.06 -13.65
C ASP A 49 -4.15 -1.78 -12.29
N TYR A 50 -3.03 -1.83 -11.56
CA TYR A 50 -2.94 -2.56 -10.31
C TYR A 50 -3.62 -1.81 -9.15
N THR A 51 -4.57 -2.47 -8.49
CA THR A 51 -5.21 -1.99 -7.26
C THR A 51 -4.99 -2.96 -6.12
N CYS A 52 -4.81 -2.44 -4.91
CA CYS A 52 -4.68 -3.25 -3.70
C CYS A 52 -5.45 -2.65 -2.52
N LEU A 53 -5.73 -3.49 -1.52
CA LEU A 53 -6.16 -3.04 -0.21
C LEU A 53 -4.94 -2.90 0.68
N ALA A 54 -4.86 -1.83 1.45
CA ALA A 54 -3.80 -1.64 2.43
C ALA A 54 -4.39 -1.16 3.75
N LEU A 55 -3.85 -1.65 4.88
CA LEU A 55 -4.16 -1.05 6.17
C LEU A 55 -3.40 0.27 6.32
N ASP A 56 -4.10 1.30 6.76
CA ASP A 56 -3.51 2.62 7.00
C ASP A 56 -2.93 2.73 8.41
N SER A 57 -1.63 3.04 8.49
CA SER A 57 -0.94 3.33 9.75
C SER A 57 -0.49 4.78 9.89
N VAL A 58 -0.79 5.65 8.92
CA VAL A 58 -0.23 7.01 8.83
C VAL A 58 -1.27 8.11 8.67
N ASP A 59 -2.56 7.78 8.71
CA ASP A 59 -3.66 8.72 8.59
C ASP A 59 -3.87 9.32 7.19
N SER A 60 -3.75 8.47 6.16
CA SER A 60 -4.04 8.86 4.77
C SER A 60 -5.53 9.02 4.49
N GLY A 61 -5.88 9.97 3.62
CA GLY A 61 -7.20 10.21 3.06
C GLY A 61 -7.32 9.88 1.58
N GLU A 62 -8.54 9.95 1.05
CA GLU A 62 -8.78 9.81 -0.40
C GLU A 62 -8.08 10.93 -1.18
N GLY A 63 -7.41 10.56 -2.27
CA GLY A 63 -6.61 11.47 -3.09
C GLY A 63 -5.13 11.53 -2.70
N ASP A 64 -4.76 11.09 -1.49
CA ASP A 64 -3.37 11.10 -1.06
C ASP A 64 -2.51 10.16 -1.91
N ILE A 65 -1.30 10.62 -2.22
CA ILE A 65 -0.25 9.77 -2.76
C ILE A 65 0.47 9.12 -1.58
N VAL A 66 0.63 7.81 -1.62
CA VAL A 66 1.10 7.00 -0.51
C VAL A 66 2.15 5.99 -0.93
N ILE A 67 2.96 5.58 0.04
CA ILE A 67 3.90 4.47 -0.06
C ILE A 67 3.28 3.26 0.64
N ILE A 68 3.14 2.15 -0.09
CA ILE A 68 2.61 0.89 0.43
C ILE A 68 3.74 -0.11 0.55
N ALA A 69 3.94 -0.67 1.74
CA ALA A 69 4.80 -1.82 1.94
C ALA A 69 4.01 -3.10 1.64
N GLN A 70 4.48 -3.92 0.68
CA GLN A 70 3.86 -5.18 0.28
C GLN A 70 4.67 -6.39 0.78
N GLU A 71 4.74 -6.52 2.10
CA GLU A 71 5.44 -7.62 2.77
C GLU A 71 4.74 -7.90 4.11
N GLY A 72 4.22 -9.11 4.30
CA GLY A 72 3.31 -9.39 5.42
C GLY A 72 3.89 -9.12 6.82
N TRP A 73 5.18 -9.34 7.06
CA TRP A 73 5.78 -9.06 8.36
C TRP A 73 5.83 -7.56 8.67
N SER A 74 6.37 -6.78 7.73
CA SER A 74 6.44 -5.32 7.84
C SER A 74 5.05 -4.68 7.84
N ALA A 75 4.16 -5.12 6.95
CA ALA A 75 2.78 -4.63 6.88
C ALA A 75 2.03 -4.88 8.19
N SER A 76 2.09 -6.12 8.72
CA SER A 76 1.47 -6.47 10.02
C SER A 76 1.97 -5.58 11.15
N THR A 77 3.28 -5.39 11.24
CA THR A 77 3.88 -4.62 12.32
C THR A 77 3.55 -3.14 12.22
N ALA A 78 3.61 -2.56 11.02
CA ALA A 78 3.28 -1.16 10.79
C ALA A 78 1.80 -0.85 11.07
N ALA A 79 0.89 -1.69 10.57
CA ALA A 79 -0.55 -1.43 10.67
C ALA A 79 -1.19 -1.81 12.01
N THR A 80 -0.64 -2.80 12.71
CA THR A 80 -1.26 -3.36 13.93
C THR A 80 -0.39 -3.24 15.18
N GLY A 81 0.83 -2.70 15.05
CA GLY A 81 1.81 -2.57 16.14
C GLY A 81 2.47 -3.88 16.57
N LYS A 82 2.15 -5.02 15.94
CA LYS A 82 2.70 -6.35 16.25
C LYS A 82 2.70 -7.28 15.03
N PRO A 83 3.60 -8.26 14.96
CA PRO A 83 3.62 -9.23 13.87
C PRO A 83 2.46 -10.25 13.96
N GLY A 84 2.24 -10.97 12.86
CA GLY A 84 1.33 -12.13 12.78
C GLY A 84 -0.13 -11.81 12.41
N ALA A 85 -0.43 -10.59 11.98
CA ALA A 85 -1.70 -10.26 11.36
C ALA A 85 -1.73 -10.77 9.90
N ALA A 86 -2.86 -11.29 9.43
CA ALA A 86 -2.98 -11.92 8.12
C ALA A 86 -3.18 -10.89 6.99
N ILE A 87 -2.20 -9.99 6.83
CA ILE A 87 -2.16 -8.95 5.79
C ILE A 87 -0.83 -9.01 5.07
N ASP A 88 -0.81 -8.51 3.85
CA ASP A 88 0.40 -8.37 3.04
C ASP A 88 0.73 -6.92 2.68
N SER A 89 -0.18 -5.97 2.97
CA SER A 89 -0.08 -4.58 2.49
C SER A 89 -0.44 -3.56 3.59
N ALA A 90 0.42 -2.58 3.81
CA ALA A 90 0.17 -1.45 4.70
C ALA A 90 0.68 -0.14 4.10
N ILE A 91 -0.08 0.94 4.30
CA ILE A 91 0.38 2.30 3.98
C ILE A 91 1.36 2.72 5.07
N VAL A 92 2.60 3.00 4.69
CA VAL A 92 3.70 3.34 5.61
C VAL A 92 4.15 4.80 5.49
N GLY A 93 3.57 5.57 4.57
CA GLY A 93 3.85 7.00 4.43
C GLY A 93 2.95 7.69 3.41
N VAL A 94 2.76 9.00 3.60
CA VAL A 94 2.14 9.92 2.64
C VAL A 94 3.27 10.65 1.91
N VAL A 95 3.11 10.87 0.61
CA VAL A 95 4.14 11.45 -0.27
C VAL A 95 3.86 12.93 -0.48
N ASP A 96 4.80 13.78 -0.07
CA ASP A 96 4.72 15.23 -0.32
C ASP A 96 5.12 15.61 -1.75
N ARG A 97 6.16 14.97 -2.29
CA ARG A 97 6.69 15.24 -3.64
C ARG A 97 7.48 14.05 -4.19
N VAL A 98 7.44 13.88 -5.51
CA VAL A 98 8.32 12.98 -6.26
C VAL A 98 9.26 13.82 -7.12
N ASP A 99 10.57 13.68 -6.90
CA ASP A 99 11.61 14.33 -7.70
C ASP A 99 12.22 13.31 -8.66
N LEU A 100 12.13 13.58 -9.97
CA LEU A 100 12.73 12.76 -11.02
C LEU A 100 13.97 13.47 -11.55
N ASN A 101 15.12 12.85 -11.41
CA ASN A 101 16.34 13.36 -12.03
C ASN A 101 16.34 12.99 -13.52
N PRO A 102 16.68 13.91 -14.42
CA PRO A 102 16.98 13.55 -15.80
C PRO A 102 18.21 12.63 -15.81
N GLU A 103 18.11 11.48 -16.48
CA GLU A 103 19.27 10.62 -16.79
C GLU A 103 20.24 11.31 -17.75
#